data_AF-A0A1S9S0L9-F1
#
_entry.id   AF-A0A1S9S0L9-F1
#
_cell.length_a   1.000
_cell.length_b   1.000
_cell.length_c   1.000
_cell.angle_alpha   90.00
_cell.angle_beta   90.00
_cell.angle_gamma   90.00
#
_symmetry.space_group_name_H-M   'P 1'
#
loop_
_entity.id
_entity.type
_entity.pdbx_description
1 polymer ?
#
loop_
_entity_poly.entity_id
_entity_poly.type
_entity_poly.pdbx_seq_one_letter_code
_entity_poly.pdbx_strand_id
1 'polypeptide(L)'
;MAHQPHKIPWDLIASLLRWSDGTSSDYVRNSKSLPSCPFRTPRRKLSEFSRIVSDLLEEAVASARAKYPARYDPPAEDEVLLDDRIIRKIEDDVIQWRESPDAIETGVDKSPPIPREMRLTSAFLHDLREHDCGKFTEVNGKGFFNLEIIKLLIIHGEMEPVLRACAHENAAIGKWERAGTYDAGWDMLHRHALSAYLSLNIIYCLPEFWDPAAGGKPKKDYRDTRTYQAMLRDCTAPSTTSEVVTYPHRNFFDIAPDLFPTFEASVADKERWRNKLDFCSQRGTIKKKHYGMLPFDDFITLEIPRPQYIPDTSDVTIVQGILLQYLPFELVLLVMEGARYKAKRSLTIPHDPLHPLNRKALDEYLEHCWQILVRCRMMDKEIDPYGSKWYSNISYAMRRLWEFREPQRA
;
A
#
# COMPACT_ATOMS: atom_id res chain seq x y z
N MET A 1 -2.30 15.83 -14.17
CA MET A 1 -2.63 16.66 -13.00
C MET A 1 -2.66 15.85 -11.71
N ALA A 2 -2.31 16.44 -10.57
CA ALA A 2 -2.58 15.80 -9.29
C ALA A 2 -4.09 15.55 -9.13
N HIS A 3 -4.48 14.55 -8.34
CA HIS A 3 -5.87 14.21 -8.07
C HIS A 3 -6.59 15.36 -7.36
N GLN A 4 -7.79 15.71 -7.82
CA GLN A 4 -8.59 16.86 -7.32
C GLN A 4 -7.76 18.17 -7.18
N PRO A 5 -7.08 18.63 -8.25
CA PRO A 5 -6.09 19.70 -8.17
C PRO A 5 -6.71 21.07 -7.85
N HIS A 6 -8.03 21.21 -8.06
CA HIS A 6 -8.79 22.42 -7.76
C HIS A 6 -9.32 22.46 -6.31
N LYS A 7 -9.27 21.34 -5.58
CA LYS A 7 -9.76 21.25 -4.19
C LYS A 7 -8.63 21.10 -3.18
N ILE A 8 -7.62 20.30 -3.51
CA ILE A 8 -6.50 20.04 -2.63
C ILE A 8 -5.35 20.98 -3.00
N PRO A 9 -4.80 21.78 -2.05
CA PRO A 9 -3.73 22.72 -2.34
C PRO A 9 -2.38 22.00 -2.40
N TRP A 10 -2.18 21.16 -3.42
CA TRP A 10 -0.94 20.41 -3.61
C TRP A 10 0.28 21.31 -3.76
N ASP A 11 0.13 22.41 -4.50
CA ASP A 11 1.19 23.41 -4.73
C ASP A 11 1.66 24.07 -3.44
N LEU A 12 0.76 24.20 -2.44
CA LEU A 12 1.13 24.71 -1.12
C LEU A 12 2.21 23.83 -0.49
N ILE A 13 2.07 22.50 -0.58
CA ILE A 13 3.04 21.56 -0.01
C ILE A 13 4.26 21.42 -0.90
N ALA A 14 4.08 21.30 -2.21
CA ALA A 14 5.18 21.23 -3.17
C ALA A 14 6.14 22.42 -3.00
N SER A 15 5.62 23.64 -2.81
CA SER A 15 6.42 24.86 -2.60
C SER A 15 7.31 24.84 -1.34
N LEU A 16 7.03 23.94 -0.38
CA LEU A 16 7.81 23.77 0.85
C LEU A 16 8.96 22.78 0.67
N LEU A 17 8.94 21.99 -0.40
CA LEU A 17 9.95 20.99 -0.72
C LEU A 17 10.99 21.59 -1.69
N ARG A 18 12.23 21.11 -1.63
CA ARG A 18 13.29 21.48 -2.60
C ARG A 18 13.97 20.21 -3.13
N TRP A 19 15.26 20.23 -3.50
CA TRP A 19 16.07 19.01 -3.69
C TRP A 19 17.26 19.05 -2.73
N SER A 20 17.57 17.96 -2.01
CA SER A 20 18.66 17.91 -1.04
C SER A 20 19.61 16.78 -1.38
N ASP A 21 20.87 17.14 -1.57
CA ASP A 21 21.96 16.22 -1.85
C ASP A 21 22.51 15.53 -0.57
N GLY A 22 21.85 15.72 0.59
CA GLY A 22 22.18 14.99 1.82
C GLY A 22 23.51 15.36 2.47
N THR A 23 24.02 16.58 2.22
CA THR A 23 25.35 17.05 2.67
C THR A 23 25.34 17.95 3.92
N SER A 24 24.18 18.24 4.52
CA SER A 24 24.10 19.08 5.74
C SER A 24 24.51 18.30 7.00
N SER A 25 25.35 18.92 7.81
CA SER A 25 26.30 18.33 8.77
C SER A 25 25.76 17.55 9.97
N ASP A 26 24.45 17.38 10.15
CA ASP A 26 23.92 16.75 11.37
C ASP A 26 23.17 15.44 11.04
N TYR A 27 23.97 14.37 11.04
CA TYR A 27 23.60 12.95 11.24
C TYR A 27 23.08 12.07 10.10
N VAL A 28 23.03 12.50 8.83
CA VAL A 28 22.89 11.53 7.71
C VAL A 28 23.77 11.94 6.54
N ARG A 29 25.02 11.44 6.50
CA ARG A 29 25.83 11.51 5.29
C ARG A 29 25.14 10.70 4.18
N ASN A 30 24.81 11.37 3.08
CA ASN A 30 24.60 10.79 1.74
C ASN A 30 23.19 10.25 1.36
N SER A 31 22.08 10.65 1.99
CA SER A 31 20.74 10.37 1.42
C SER A 31 20.26 11.53 0.52
N LYS A 32 20.09 11.25 -0.78
CA LYS A 32 19.31 12.10 -1.69
C LYS A 32 17.87 12.09 -1.20
N SER A 33 17.41 13.22 -0.70
CA SER A 33 16.03 13.40 -0.28
C SER A 33 15.43 14.51 -1.14
N LEU A 34 14.15 14.40 -1.49
CA LEU A 34 13.33 15.61 -1.51
C LEU A 34 13.50 16.17 -0.09
N PRO A 35 14.23 17.28 0.11
CA PRO A 35 14.70 17.78 1.38
C PRO A 35 13.55 17.80 2.37
N SER A 36 13.85 17.31 3.56
CA SER A 36 14.06 18.19 4.71
C SER A 36 13.71 19.65 4.39
N CYS A 37 12.44 20.00 4.62
CA CYS A 37 11.98 21.37 4.55
C CYS A 37 12.97 22.26 5.32
N PRO A 38 13.36 23.45 4.82
CA PRO A 38 14.20 24.36 5.58
C PRO A 38 13.64 24.50 6.99
N PHE A 39 14.51 24.32 8.00
CA PHE A 39 14.22 24.56 9.41
C PHE A 39 13.32 25.79 9.50
N ARG A 40 12.05 25.59 9.89
CA ARG A 40 10.89 26.53 9.86
C ARG A 40 9.91 26.35 8.68
N THR A 41 9.42 25.14 8.43
CA THR A 41 8.07 25.02 7.85
C THR A 41 7.08 25.67 8.84
N PRO A 42 6.23 26.62 8.43
CA PRO A 42 5.18 27.08 9.32
C PRO A 42 4.25 25.89 9.55
N ARG A 43 4.28 25.30 10.75
CA ARG A 43 3.36 24.24 11.22
C ARG A 43 1.92 24.48 10.76
N ARG A 44 1.53 25.76 10.72
CA ARG A 44 0.27 26.27 10.19
C ARG A 44 -0.07 25.79 8.78
N LYS A 45 0.87 25.80 7.82
CA LYS A 45 0.62 25.36 6.42
C LYS A 45 0.38 23.85 6.33
N LEU A 46 1.13 23.05 7.08
CA LEU A 46 0.93 21.59 7.14
C LEU A 46 -0.39 21.24 7.81
N SER A 47 -0.71 21.92 8.92
CA SER A 47 -2.01 21.79 9.59
C SER A 47 -3.16 22.21 8.70
N GLU A 48 -3.02 23.32 7.97
CA GLU A 48 -4.03 23.81 7.03
C GLU A 48 -4.27 22.81 5.90
N PHE A 49 -3.21 22.30 5.27
CA PHE A 49 -3.31 21.25 4.26
C PHE A 49 -3.99 19.99 4.82
N SER A 50 -3.54 19.50 5.98
CA SER A 50 -4.08 18.28 6.59
C SER A 50 -5.56 18.44 6.93
N ARG A 51 -5.97 19.64 7.37
CA ARG A 51 -7.38 19.97 7.61
C ARG A 51 -8.19 19.95 6.32
N ILE A 52 -7.73 20.62 5.27
CA ILE A 52 -8.43 20.66 3.97
C ILE A 52 -8.61 19.24 3.40
N VAL A 53 -7.56 18.42 3.42
CA VAL A 53 -7.65 17.02 2.94
C VAL A 53 -8.62 16.21 3.81
N SER A 54 -8.61 16.41 5.13
CA SER A 54 -9.55 15.74 6.03
C SER A 54 -10.99 16.17 5.77
N ASP A 55 -11.26 17.46 5.56
CA ASP A 55 -12.60 17.99 5.28
C ASP A 55 -13.13 17.43 3.95
N LEU A 56 -12.28 17.39 2.91
CA LEU A 56 -12.62 16.79 1.61
C LEU A 56 -12.87 15.28 1.69
N LEU A 57 -12.12 14.59 2.56
CA LEU A 57 -12.37 13.18 2.82
C LEU A 57 -13.74 12.97 3.45
N GLU A 58 -14.14 13.80 4.42
CA GLU A 58 -15.47 13.73 5.04
C GLU A 58 -16.59 14.01 4.04
N GLU A 59 -16.42 14.98 3.13
CA GLU A 59 -17.37 15.23 2.04
C GLU A 59 -17.52 13.99 1.14
N ALA A 60 -16.40 13.39 0.74
CA ALA A 60 -16.39 12.20 -0.11
C ALA A 60 -17.02 10.99 0.59
N VAL A 61 -16.77 10.83 1.90
CA VAL A 61 -17.38 9.80 2.75
C VAL A 61 -18.88 10.01 2.84
N ALA A 62 -19.37 11.23 3.06
CA ALA A 62 -20.80 11.52 3.09
C ALA A 62 -21.47 11.14 1.76
N SER A 63 -20.86 11.53 0.63
CA SER A 63 -21.35 11.19 -0.71
C SER A 63 -21.34 9.69 -0.98
N ALA A 64 -20.27 8.99 -0.60
CA ALA A 64 -20.16 7.55 -0.77
C ALA A 64 -21.14 6.78 0.14
N ARG A 65 -21.30 7.21 1.39
CA ARG A 65 -22.17 6.57 2.39
C ARG A 65 -23.65 6.70 2.03
N ALA A 66 -24.03 7.78 1.35
CA ALA A 66 -25.40 8.02 0.88
C ALA A 66 -25.90 6.99 -0.15
N LYS A 67 -24.99 6.19 -0.75
CA LYS A 67 -25.34 5.08 -1.65
C LYS A 67 -25.89 3.85 -0.92
N TYR A 68 -25.78 3.82 0.41
CA TYR A 68 -26.17 2.71 1.27
C TYR A 68 -27.28 3.15 2.24
N PRO A 69 -28.14 2.23 2.73
CA PRO A 69 -29.12 2.50 3.78
C PRO A 69 -28.52 3.29 4.95
N ALA A 70 -29.21 4.35 5.40
CA ALA A 70 -28.71 5.23 6.47
C ALA A 70 -28.44 4.49 7.79
N ARG A 71 -29.17 3.40 8.04
CA ARG A 71 -28.95 2.46 9.13
C ARG A 71 -29.22 1.05 8.61
N TYR A 72 -28.54 0.09 9.20
CA TYR A 72 -28.81 -1.33 9.04
C TYR A 72 -29.36 -1.87 10.36
N ASP A 73 -30.35 -2.75 10.27
CA ASP A 73 -30.71 -3.59 11.41
C ASP A 73 -29.58 -4.62 11.64
N PRO A 74 -29.21 -4.93 12.90
CA PRO A 74 -28.21 -5.93 13.20
C PRO A 74 -28.56 -7.27 12.52
N PRO A 75 -27.68 -7.82 11.66
CA PRO A 75 -27.93 -9.10 11.01
C PRO A 75 -27.90 -10.25 12.03
N ALA A 76 -28.63 -11.33 11.77
CA ALA A 76 -28.57 -12.51 12.63
C ALA A 76 -27.19 -13.18 12.53
N GLU A 77 -26.73 -13.84 13.60
CA GLU A 77 -25.41 -14.47 13.66
C GLU A 77 -25.18 -15.56 12.60
N ASP A 78 -26.25 -16.27 12.20
CA ASP A 78 -26.26 -17.32 11.19
C ASP A 78 -26.60 -16.81 9.78
N GLU A 79 -26.83 -15.50 9.63
CA GLU A 79 -27.07 -14.88 8.34
C GLU A 79 -25.80 -14.90 7.48
N VAL A 80 -25.94 -15.21 6.19
CA VAL A 80 -24.84 -15.15 5.21
C VAL A 80 -24.59 -13.70 4.80
N LEU A 81 -23.45 -13.13 5.21
CA LEU A 81 -23.01 -11.80 4.78
C LEU A 81 -22.25 -11.83 3.45
N LEU A 82 -21.54 -12.92 3.17
CA LEU A 82 -20.77 -13.08 1.94
C LEU A 82 -21.49 -14.01 0.96
N ASP A 83 -22.18 -13.41 0.00
CA ASP A 83 -22.82 -14.15 -1.09
C ASP A 83 -21.81 -14.68 -2.13
N ASP A 84 -22.26 -15.59 -3.00
CA ASP A 84 -21.39 -16.20 -4.01
C ASP A 84 -20.81 -15.22 -5.03
N ARG A 85 -21.39 -14.02 -5.16
CA ARG A 85 -20.86 -12.95 -6.03
C ARG A 85 -19.64 -12.31 -5.36
N ILE A 86 -19.74 -11.99 -4.08
CA ILE A 86 -18.63 -11.44 -3.29
C ILE A 86 -17.49 -12.45 -3.21
N ILE A 87 -17.80 -13.72 -2.94
CA ILE A 87 -16.80 -14.79 -2.86
C ILE A 87 -16.00 -14.88 -4.16
N ARG A 88 -16.68 -14.96 -5.32
CA ARG A 88 -16.02 -14.99 -6.63
C ARG A 88 -15.12 -13.78 -6.90
N LYS A 89 -15.40 -12.64 -6.28
CA LYS A 89 -14.63 -11.41 -6.47
C LYS A 89 -13.30 -11.42 -5.70
N ILE A 90 -13.26 -12.07 -4.53
CA ILE A 90 -12.11 -12.03 -3.62
C ILE A 90 -11.41 -13.39 -3.49
N GLU A 91 -11.94 -14.44 -4.10
CA GLU A 91 -11.44 -15.82 -3.98
C GLU A 91 -9.96 -15.94 -4.38
N ASP A 92 -9.58 -15.39 -5.54
CA ASP A 92 -8.19 -15.44 -6.03
C ASP A 92 -7.23 -14.75 -5.05
N ASP A 93 -7.63 -13.63 -4.46
CA ASP A 93 -6.81 -12.92 -3.47
C ASP A 93 -6.68 -13.73 -2.16
N VAL A 94 -7.75 -14.42 -1.75
CA VAL A 94 -7.72 -15.30 -0.58
C VAL A 94 -6.84 -16.51 -0.84
N ILE A 95 -6.90 -17.13 -2.02
CA ILE A 95 -6.02 -18.23 -2.41
C ILE A 95 -4.57 -17.75 -2.37
N GLN A 96 -4.27 -16.62 -3.03
CA GLN A 96 -2.93 -16.05 -3.06
C GLN A 96 -2.39 -15.81 -1.64
N TRP A 97 -3.18 -15.17 -0.78
CA TRP A 97 -2.76 -14.90 0.59
C TRP A 97 -2.48 -16.19 1.37
N ARG A 98 -3.37 -17.20 1.28
CA ARG A 98 -3.26 -18.44 2.06
C ARG A 98 -2.19 -19.41 1.55
N GLU A 99 -1.71 -19.20 0.34
CA GLU A 99 -0.56 -19.89 -0.27
C GLU A 99 0.78 -19.16 -0.03
N SER A 100 0.74 -17.91 0.48
CA SER A 100 1.95 -17.15 0.77
C SER A 100 2.77 -17.82 1.90
N PRO A 101 4.08 -18.04 1.71
CA PRO A 101 4.93 -18.74 2.70
C PRO A 101 4.96 -18.06 4.08
N ASP A 102 4.82 -16.73 4.11
CA ASP A 102 4.91 -15.92 5.33
C ASP A 102 3.53 -15.60 5.93
N ALA A 103 2.44 -16.09 5.33
CA ALA A 103 1.10 -15.87 5.87
C ALA A 103 0.93 -16.61 7.19
N ILE A 104 0.43 -15.89 8.21
CA ILE A 104 0.05 -16.52 9.47
C ILE A 104 -1.08 -17.52 9.23
N GLU A 105 -0.92 -18.73 9.77
CA GLU A 105 -2.00 -19.71 9.80
C GLU A 105 -3.20 -19.20 10.60
N THR A 106 -4.40 -19.44 10.08
CA THR A 106 -5.66 -18.99 10.70
C THR A 106 -6.40 -20.13 11.41
N GLY A 107 -5.96 -21.38 11.24
CA GLY A 107 -6.68 -22.57 11.70
C GLY A 107 -8.01 -22.83 10.96
N VAL A 108 -8.29 -22.07 9.89
CA VAL A 108 -9.45 -22.27 9.01
C VAL A 108 -9.07 -23.26 7.91
N ASP A 109 -9.99 -24.14 7.51
CA ASP A 109 -9.76 -25.10 6.42
C ASP A 109 -9.43 -24.38 5.11
N LYS A 110 -8.41 -24.86 4.37
CA LYS A 110 -7.98 -24.32 3.08
C LYS A 110 -8.91 -24.68 1.93
N SER A 111 -9.75 -25.69 2.09
CA SER A 111 -10.70 -26.12 1.06
C SER A 111 -12.13 -26.18 1.62
N PRO A 112 -13.06 -25.33 1.13
CA PRO A 112 -12.90 -24.34 0.07
C PRO A 112 -12.10 -23.09 0.52
N PRO A 113 -11.66 -22.19 -0.40
CA PRO A 113 -10.86 -21.00 -0.04
C PRO A 113 -11.52 -20.11 1.01
N ILE A 114 -12.85 -19.97 0.96
CA ILE A 114 -13.66 -19.29 1.99
C ILE A 114 -14.78 -20.24 2.43
N PRO A 115 -14.59 -20.97 3.55
CA PRO A 115 -15.58 -21.89 4.10
C PRO A 115 -16.89 -21.20 4.49
N ARG A 116 -18.00 -21.95 4.49
CA ARG A 116 -19.35 -21.41 4.72
C ARG A 116 -19.46 -20.70 6.07
N GLU A 117 -18.85 -21.25 7.10
CA GLU A 117 -18.82 -20.67 8.44
C GLU A 117 -18.11 -19.32 8.49
N MET A 118 -17.16 -19.04 7.58
CA MET A 118 -16.49 -17.74 7.48
C MET A 118 -17.27 -16.74 6.60
N ARG A 119 -18.44 -17.12 6.10
CA ARG A 119 -19.34 -16.23 5.34
C ARG A 119 -20.46 -15.65 6.20
N LEU A 120 -20.65 -16.18 7.41
CA LEU A 120 -21.73 -15.81 8.30
C LEU A 120 -21.39 -14.57 9.11
N THR A 121 -22.41 -13.83 9.56
CA THR A 121 -22.25 -12.69 10.47
C THR A 121 -21.37 -13.02 11.67
N SER A 122 -21.61 -14.16 12.32
CA SER A 122 -20.86 -14.64 13.49
C SER A 122 -19.34 -14.66 13.28
N ALA A 123 -18.86 -14.88 12.05
CA ALA A 123 -17.44 -14.89 11.72
C ALA A 123 -16.77 -13.51 11.88
N PHE A 124 -17.54 -12.42 11.75
CA PHE A 124 -17.08 -11.04 11.90
C PHE A 124 -17.19 -10.51 13.33
N LEU A 125 -17.75 -11.31 14.26
CA LEU A 125 -17.94 -10.94 15.67
C LEU A 125 -16.80 -11.42 16.58
N HIS A 126 -15.80 -12.11 16.01
CA HIS A 126 -14.66 -12.60 16.77
C HIS A 126 -13.83 -11.45 17.35
N ASP A 127 -13.77 -11.40 18.68
CA ASP A 127 -12.99 -10.41 19.42
C ASP A 127 -11.48 -10.64 19.31
N LEU A 128 -10.71 -9.56 19.31
CA LEU A 128 -9.25 -9.63 19.44
C LEU A 128 -8.93 -9.91 20.91
N ARG A 129 -8.38 -11.10 21.17
CA ARG A 129 -8.02 -11.53 22.53
C ARG A 129 -6.52 -11.46 22.76
N GLU A 130 -6.14 -11.02 23.96
CA GLU A 130 -4.77 -11.14 24.45
C GLU A 130 -4.37 -12.61 24.51
N HIS A 131 -3.10 -12.87 24.22
CA HIS A 131 -2.57 -14.22 24.12
C HIS A 131 -1.06 -14.21 24.38
N ASP A 132 -0.55 -15.34 24.86
CA ASP A 132 0.89 -15.56 24.96
C ASP A 132 1.54 -15.64 23.58
N CYS A 133 2.83 -15.30 23.51
CA CYS A 133 3.63 -15.47 22.29
C CYS A 133 3.45 -16.88 21.70
N GLY A 134 3.11 -16.95 20.41
CA GLY A 134 2.94 -18.22 19.68
C GLY A 134 1.54 -18.83 19.69
N LYS A 135 0.58 -18.29 20.47
CA LYS A 135 -0.82 -18.77 20.49
C LYS A 135 -1.78 -17.93 19.64
N PHE A 136 -1.26 -17.04 18.79
CA PHE A 136 -2.09 -16.15 17.97
C PHE A 136 -3.10 -16.93 17.12
N THR A 137 -2.65 -17.97 16.39
CA THR A 137 -3.51 -18.77 15.52
C THR A 137 -4.64 -19.45 16.28
N GLU A 138 -4.36 -20.06 17.42
CA GLU A 138 -5.37 -20.74 18.24
C GLU A 138 -6.42 -19.77 18.78
N VAL A 139 -5.98 -18.61 19.26
CA VAL A 139 -6.84 -17.67 19.98
C VAL A 139 -7.58 -16.74 19.02
N ASN A 140 -6.92 -16.28 17.96
CA ASN A 140 -7.33 -15.18 17.11
C ASN A 140 -7.47 -15.57 15.63
N GLY A 141 -7.09 -16.79 15.22
CA GLY A 141 -6.98 -17.18 13.82
C GLY A 141 -8.26 -16.99 12.99
N LYS A 142 -9.43 -17.35 13.52
CA LYS A 142 -10.73 -17.13 12.84
C LYS A 142 -11.10 -15.65 12.72
N GLY A 143 -10.85 -14.86 13.77
CA GLY A 143 -11.08 -13.42 13.73
C GLY A 143 -10.14 -12.72 12.77
N PHE A 144 -8.87 -13.12 12.76
CA PHE A 144 -7.87 -12.65 11.82
C PHE A 144 -8.23 -13.00 10.37
N PHE A 145 -8.74 -14.21 10.11
CA PHE A 145 -9.24 -14.58 8.79
C PHE A 145 -10.30 -13.60 8.29
N ASN A 146 -11.33 -13.33 9.09
CA ASN A 146 -12.40 -12.42 8.70
C ASN A 146 -11.97 -10.95 8.64
N LEU A 147 -10.94 -10.56 9.40
CA LEU A 147 -10.29 -9.26 9.25
C LEU A 147 -9.64 -9.11 7.87
N GLU A 148 -8.93 -10.13 7.38
CA GLU A 148 -8.36 -10.12 6.02
C GLU A 148 -9.45 -10.08 4.95
N ILE A 149 -10.58 -10.77 5.17
CA ILE A 149 -11.77 -10.64 4.31
C ILE A 149 -12.29 -9.20 4.31
N ILE A 150 -12.45 -8.54 5.46
CA ILE A 150 -12.84 -7.12 5.53
C ILE A 150 -11.90 -6.25 4.70
N LYS A 151 -10.59 -6.50 4.79
CA LYS A 151 -9.60 -5.74 4.02
C LYS A 151 -9.81 -5.90 2.51
N LEU A 152 -10.05 -7.12 2.05
CA LEU A 152 -10.37 -7.40 0.63
C LEU A 152 -11.68 -6.75 0.21
N LEU A 153 -12.74 -6.80 1.04
CA LEU A 153 -14.01 -6.13 0.75
C LEU A 153 -13.80 -4.61 0.56
N ILE A 154 -12.99 -3.97 1.40
CA ILE A 154 -12.65 -2.55 1.27
C ILE A 154 -11.87 -2.26 -0.02
N ILE A 155 -10.86 -3.07 -0.34
CA ILE A 155 -10.07 -2.94 -1.58
C ILE A 155 -11.01 -3.04 -2.79
N HIS A 156 -11.88 -4.05 -2.82
CA HIS A 156 -12.82 -4.32 -3.92
C HIS A 156 -14.07 -3.43 -3.92
N GLY A 157 -14.28 -2.61 -2.90
CA GLY A 157 -15.42 -1.68 -2.80
C GLY A 157 -16.74 -2.32 -2.40
N GLU A 158 -16.72 -3.53 -1.86
CA GLU A 158 -17.88 -4.23 -1.32
C GLU A 158 -18.18 -3.74 0.10
N MET A 159 -18.70 -2.51 0.23
CA MET A 159 -18.94 -1.89 1.53
C MET A 159 -20.21 -2.37 2.24
N GLU A 160 -21.22 -2.86 1.52
CA GLU A 160 -22.46 -3.33 2.14
C GLU A 160 -22.23 -4.40 3.23
N PRO A 161 -21.53 -5.52 2.98
CA PRO A 161 -21.24 -6.50 4.03
C PRO A 161 -20.42 -5.91 5.20
N VAL A 162 -19.51 -4.97 4.94
CA VAL A 162 -18.72 -4.30 5.98
C VAL A 162 -19.60 -3.44 6.87
N LEU A 163 -20.50 -2.63 6.29
CA LEU A 163 -21.43 -1.78 7.04
C LEU A 163 -22.42 -2.63 7.86
N ARG A 164 -22.92 -3.73 7.27
CA ARG A 164 -23.81 -4.67 7.97
C ARG A 164 -23.12 -5.34 9.16
N ALA A 165 -21.86 -5.78 8.99
CA ALA A 165 -21.07 -6.33 10.09
C ALA A 165 -20.84 -5.31 11.20
N CYS A 166 -20.56 -4.04 10.86
CA CYS A 166 -20.38 -2.96 11.84
C CYS A 166 -21.67 -2.61 12.60
N ALA A 167 -22.84 -2.83 12.00
CA ALA A 167 -24.13 -2.56 12.65
C ALA A 167 -24.48 -3.56 13.77
N HIS A 168 -23.77 -4.69 13.85
CA HIS A 168 -23.98 -5.68 14.90
C HIS A 168 -23.44 -5.18 16.25
N GLU A 169 -24.21 -5.36 17.34
CA GLU A 169 -23.83 -4.87 18.68
C GLU A 169 -22.50 -5.46 19.20
N ASN A 170 -22.22 -6.71 18.82
CA ASN A 170 -20.98 -7.42 19.15
C ASN A 170 -19.86 -7.24 18.10
N ALA A 171 -19.96 -6.28 17.18
CA ALA A 171 -18.95 -6.06 16.16
C ALA A 171 -17.59 -5.73 16.80
N ALA A 172 -16.62 -6.63 16.65
CA ALA A 172 -15.29 -6.45 17.22
C ALA A 172 -14.30 -5.71 16.31
N ILE A 173 -14.72 -5.35 15.08
CA ILE A 173 -13.86 -4.80 14.01
C ILE A 173 -13.02 -3.61 14.49
N GLY A 174 -13.56 -2.77 15.38
CA GLY A 174 -12.83 -1.63 15.94
C GLY A 174 -11.59 -2.02 16.75
N LYS A 175 -11.65 -3.12 17.51
CA LYS A 175 -10.51 -3.61 18.30
C LYS A 175 -9.39 -4.15 17.42
N TRP A 176 -9.71 -4.54 16.20
CA TRP A 176 -8.75 -4.96 15.18
C TRP A 176 -8.10 -3.78 14.42
N GLU A 177 -8.37 -2.51 14.77
CA GLU A 177 -7.75 -1.35 14.09
C GLU A 177 -6.22 -1.43 14.13
N ARG A 178 -5.66 -1.66 15.33
CA ARG A 178 -4.22 -1.79 15.56
C ARG A 178 -3.91 -3.12 16.24
N ALA A 179 -4.17 -4.21 15.52
CA ALA A 179 -4.00 -5.56 16.05
C ALA A 179 -2.52 -5.90 16.30
N GLY A 180 -2.04 -5.59 17.52
CA GLY A 180 -0.84 -6.14 18.16
C GLY A 180 0.51 -5.93 17.45
N THR A 181 1.49 -6.73 17.87
CA THR A 181 2.93 -6.72 17.46
C THR A 181 3.20 -7.10 16.00
N TYR A 182 2.16 -7.16 15.17
CA TYR A 182 2.14 -7.97 13.96
C TYR A 182 1.74 -7.19 12.70
N ASP A 183 1.53 -5.87 12.76
CA ASP A 183 1.05 -5.08 11.61
C ASP A 183 -0.17 -5.71 10.92
N ALA A 184 -1.01 -6.38 11.73
CA ALA A 184 -2.16 -7.16 11.28
C ALA A 184 -3.44 -6.31 11.21
N GLY A 185 -3.42 -5.10 11.76
CA GLY A 185 -4.59 -4.24 11.84
C GLY A 185 -5.15 -3.82 10.49
N TRP A 186 -6.44 -3.47 10.44
CA TRP A 186 -7.02 -2.87 9.24
C TRP A 186 -6.51 -1.45 9.00
N ASP A 187 -5.83 -0.82 9.96
CA ASP A 187 -5.23 0.49 9.79
C ASP A 187 -4.14 0.54 8.71
N MET A 188 -3.51 -0.61 8.43
CA MET A 188 -2.52 -0.75 7.38
C MET A 188 -3.05 -0.39 5.98
N LEU A 189 -4.33 -0.64 5.70
CA LEU A 189 -4.98 -0.26 4.43
C LEU A 189 -4.83 1.23 4.14
N HIS A 190 -5.33 2.06 5.06
CA HIS A 190 -5.33 3.48 4.86
C HIS A 190 -3.92 4.07 5.04
N ARG A 191 -3.05 3.48 5.85
CA ARG A 191 -1.65 3.91 5.97
C ARG A 191 -0.90 3.77 4.66
N HIS A 192 -1.01 2.63 3.97
CA HIS A 192 -0.34 2.40 2.69
C HIS A 192 -0.95 3.25 1.58
N ALA A 193 -2.28 3.23 1.44
CA ALA A 193 -2.99 4.05 0.46
C ALA A 193 -2.70 5.54 0.62
N LEU A 194 -2.74 6.07 1.85
CA LEU A 194 -2.46 7.48 2.13
C LEU A 194 -1.01 7.85 1.81
N SER A 195 -0.07 6.94 2.09
CA SER A 195 1.34 7.21 1.84
C SER A 195 1.65 7.27 0.36
N ALA A 196 1.12 6.33 -0.42
CA ALA A 196 1.26 6.35 -1.88
C ALA A 196 0.53 7.55 -2.49
N TYR A 197 -0.72 7.80 -2.07
CA TYR A 197 -1.55 8.90 -2.54
C TYR A 197 -0.88 10.26 -2.30
N LEU A 198 -0.41 10.55 -1.09
CA LEU A 198 0.28 11.81 -0.80
C LEU A 198 1.60 11.93 -1.57
N SER A 199 2.42 10.87 -1.58
CA SER A 199 3.75 10.92 -2.20
C SER A 199 3.65 11.20 -3.69
N LEU A 200 2.84 10.44 -4.43
CA LEU A 200 2.75 10.59 -5.87
C LEU A 200 2.10 11.92 -6.28
N ASN A 201 1.04 12.37 -5.58
CA ASN A 201 0.41 13.66 -5.88
C ASN A 201 1.35 14.84 -5.62
N ILE A 202 2.11 14.81 -4.52
CA ILE A 202 3.04 15.90 -4.18
C ILE A 202 4.23 15.91 -5.13
N ILE A 203 4.80 14.74 -5.46
CA ILE A 203 5.90 14.66 -6.43
C ILE A 203 5.43 15.09 -7.82
N TYR A 204 4.19 14.77 -8.21
CA TYR A 204 3.63 15.23 -9.48
C TYR A 204 3.65 16.75 -9.61
N CYS A 205 3.43 17.50 -8.52
CA CYS A 205 3.53 18.96 -8.48
C CYS A 205 4.96 19.51 -8.54
N LEU A 206 5.97 18.66 -8.72
CA LEU A 206 7.38 19.01 -8.85
C LEU A 206 7.92 18.50 -10.20
N PRO A 207 7.47 19.08 -11.32
CA PRO A 207 7.77 18.59 -12.67
C PRO A 207 9.26 18.54 -12.99
N GLU A 208 10.08 19.36 -12.34
CA GLU A 208 11.54 19.33 -12.48
C GLU A 208 12.21 17.99 -12.12
N PHE A 209 11.48 17.06 -11.47
CA PHE A 209 12.00 15.76 -11.04
C PHE A 209 11.49 14.57 -11.85
N TRP A 210 10.48 14.75 -12.71
CA TRP A 210 9.87 13.64 -13.46
C TRP A 210 9.55 13.99 -14.93
N ASP A 211 9.44 15.27 -15.29
CA ASP A 211 9.18 15.69 -16.66
C ASP A 211 10.49 16.13 -17.35
N PRO A 212 10.97 15.37 -18.36
CA PRO A 212 12.14 15.77 -19.15
C PRO A 212 12.00 17.13 -19.83
N ALA A 213 10.77 17.54 -20.16
CA ALA A 213 10.48 18.82 -20.80
C ALA A 213 10.55 20.02 -19.83
N ALA A 214 10.44 19.79 -18.52
CA ALA A 214 10.46 20.82 -17.49
C ALA A 214 11.88 21.33 -17.15
N GLY A 215 12.89 21.00 -17.95
CA GLY A 215 14.28 21.40 -17.71
C GLY A 215 14.95 20.66 -16.56
N GLY A 216 14.38 19.52 -16.15
CA GLY A 216 14.96 18.62 -15.17
C GLY A 216 16.35 18.19 -15.59
N LYS A 217 17.33 18.33 -14.68
CA LYS A 217 18.67 17.77 -14.94
C LYS A 217 18.56 16.25 -14.82
N PRO A 218 19.16 15.44 -15.72
CA PRO A 218 19.16 13.96 -15.64
C PRO A 218 19.65 13.39 -14.30
N LYS A 219 20.31 14.21 -13.48
CA LYS A 219 20.83 13.85 -12.15
C LYS A 219 19.80 13.92 -11.01
N LYS A 220 18.59 14.43 -11.23
CA LYS A 220 17.57 14.65 -10.21
C LYS A 220 16.27 13.94 -10.56
N ASP A 221 16.30 12.62 -10.42
CA ASP A 221 15.14 11.75 -10.61
C ASP A 221 14.38 11.63 -9.27
N TYR A 222 13.05 11.81 -9.29
CA TYR A 222 12.24 11.62 -8.08
C TYR A 222 12.35 10.21 -7.48
N ARG A 223 12.65 9.20 -8.30
CA ARG A 223 12.79 7.79 -7.89
C ARG A 223 14.05 7.55 -7.05
N ASP A 224 15.03 8.42 -7.17
CA ASP A 224 16.22 8.45 -6.32
C ASP A 224 15.94 9.05 -4.94
N THR A 225 14.73 9.55 -4.68
CA THR A 225 14.43 10.23 -3.43
C THR A 225 14.09 9.25 -2.34
N ARG A 226 14.50 9.58 -1.12
CA ARG A 226 14.10 8.87 0.09
C ARG A 226 12.58 8.68 0.20
N THR A 227 11.79 9.72 -0.09
CA THR A 227 10.34 9.68 0.00
C THR A 227 9.77 8.61 -0.93
N TYR A 228 10.18 8.58 -2.19
CA TYR A 228 9.68 7.60 -3.15
C TYR A 228 10.11 6.17 -2.78
N GLN A 229 11.40 5.94 -2.53
CA GLN A 229 11.91 4.61 -2.20
C GLN A 229 11.29 4.05 -0.91
N ALA A 230 11.18 4.87 0.14
CA ALA A 230 10.55 4.48 1.39
C ALA A 230 9.05 4.20 1.21
N MET A 231 8.33 5.05 0.46
CA MET A 231 6.92 4.83 0.16
C MET A 231 6.70 3.54 -0.62
N LEU A 232 7.44 3.35 -1.72
CA LEU A 232 7.32 2.18 -2.59
C LEU A 232 7.54 0.90 -1.79
N ARG A 233 8.61 0.84 -1.00
CA ARG A 233 8.87 -0.33 -0.16
C ARG A 233 7.81 -0.51 0.92
N ASP A 234 7.46 0.54 1.65
CA ASP A 234 6.49 0.46 2.75
C ASP A 234 5.14 -0.08 2.26
N CYS A 235 4.67 0.28 1.06
CA CYS A 235 3.36 -0.15 0.56
C CYS A 235 3.38 -1.46 -0.25
N THR A 236 4.56 -1.96 -0.66
CA THR A 236 4.68 -3.20 -1.47
C THR A 236 5.42 -4.34 -0.78
N ALA A 237 6.15 -4.10 0.32
CA ALA A 237 6.73 -5.18 1.10
C ALA A 237 5.68 -5.89 1.95
N PRO A 238 5.79 -7.21 2.16
CA PRO A 238 4.86 -7.96 3.00
C PRO A 238 4.93 -7.46 4.44
N SER A 239 3.77 -7.46 5.12
CA SER A 239 3.75 -7.33 6.57
C SER A 239 4.16 -8.65 7.23
N THR A 240 4.28 -8.67 8.55
CA THR A 240 4.59 -9.91 9.28
C THR A 240 3.43 -10.92 9.32
N THR A 241 2.25 -10.60 8.80
CA THR A 241 1.06 -11.47 8.93
C THR A 241 0.23 -11.69 7.69
N SER A 242 0.14 -10.67 6.83
CA SER A 242 -0.65 -10.74 5.61
C SER A 242 -0.16 -9.72 4.61
N GLU A 243 -0.15 -10.13 3.35
CA GLU A 243 0.21 -9.30 2.21
C GLU A 243 -1.00 -8.65 1.54
N VAL A 244 -2.24 -8.93 1.96
CA VAL A 244 -3.48 -8.44 1.33
C VAL A 244 -3.45 -6.92 1.10
N VAL A 245 -2.99 -6.16 2.10
CA VAL A 245 -2.93 -4.69 2.03
C VAL A 245 -1.94 -4.16 0.99
N THR A 246 -1.06 -5.02 0.48
CA THR A 246 -0.03 -4.66 -0.50
C THR A 246 -0.47 -4.93 -1.93
N TYR A 247 -1.49 -5.77 -2.16
CA TYR A 247 -1.95 -6.18 -3.49
C TYR A 247 -2.23 -5.02 -4.45
N PRO A 248 -3.04 -4.00 -4.10
CA PRO A 248 -3.29 -2.88 -5.01
C PRO A 248 -2.00 -2.12 -5.35
N HIS A 249 -1.06 -2.03 -4.42
CA HIS A 249 0.21 -1.33 -4.59
C HIS A 249 1.18 -2.13 -5.46
N ARG A 250 1.36 -3.42 -5.17
CA ARG A 250 2.20 -4.34 -5.95
C ARG A 250 1.74 -4.43 -7.39
N ASN A 251 0.43 -4.57 -7.60
CA ASN A 251 -0.16 -4.62 -8.93
C ASN A 251 0.10 -3.33 -9.71
N PHE A 252 -0.06 -2.16 -9.09
CA PHE A 252 0.19 -0.89 -9.77
C PHE A 252 1.67 -0.65 -10.09
N PHE A 253 2.58 -0.91 -9.14
CA PHE A 253 4.01 -0.64 -9.31
C PHE A 253 4.77 -1.75 -10.04
N ASP A 254 4.08 -2.83 -10.41
CA ASP A 254 4.66 -4.04 -10.99
C ASP A 254 5.77 -4.61 -10.10
N ILE A 255 5.46 -4.75 -8.81
CA ILE A 255 6.37 -5.29 -7.80
C ILE A 255 5.95 -6.71 -7.47
N ALA A 256 6.82 -7.66 -7.82
CA ALA A 256 6.62 -9.06 -7.47
C ALA A 256 6.63 -9.27 -5.94
N PRO A 257 5.84 -10.22 -5.41
CA PRO A 257 5.75 -10.47 -3.96
C PRO A 257 7.09 -10.76 -3.29
N ASP A 258 8.03 -11.37 -4.02
CA ASP A 258 9.34 -11.76 -3.53
C ASP A 258 10.35 -10.60 -3.54
N LEU A 259 10.14 -9.54 -4.34
CA LEU A 259 11.15 -8.48 -4.53
C LEU A 259 11.62 -7.82 -3.23
N PHE A 260 10.67 -7.57 -2.33
CA PHE A 260 10.94 -7.16 -0.96
C PHE A 260 10.48 -8.29 -0.06
N PRO A 261 11.31 -9.31 0.19
CA PRO A 261 10.83 -10.60 0.70
C PRO A 261 10.43 -10.53 2.17
N THR A 262 10.93 -9.54 2.92
CA THR A 262 10.81 -9.48 4.37
C THR A 262 10.29 -8.14 4.84
N PHE A 263 9.61 -8.14 5.99
CA PHE A 263 9.26 -6.91 6.70
C PHE A 263 10.53 -6.11 7.08
N GLU A 264 11.51 -6.78 7.69
CA GLU A 264 12.83 -6.19 7.96
C GLU A 264 13.68 -6.21 6.70
N ALA A 265 13.93 -5.03 6.13
CA ALA A 265 14.75 -4.86 4.95
C ALA A 265 16.21 -5.30 5.20
N SER A 266 16.77 -6.11 4.30
CA SER A 266 18.17 -6.54 4.38
C SER A 266 18.82 -6.63 3.00
N VAL A 267 20.10 -6.27 2.91
CA VAL A 267 20.81 -6.31 1.62
C VAL A 267 21.13 -7.76 1.20
N ALA A 268 20.85 -8.11 -0.05
CA ALA A 268 21.19 -9.44 -0.60
C ALA A 268 22.70 -9.65 -0.73
N ASP A 269 23.40 -8.65 -1.28
CA ASP A 269 24.84 -8.72 -1.57
C ASP A 269 25.60 -7.70 -0.70
N LYS A 270 25.96 -8.13 0.51
CA LYS A 270 26.67 -7.28 1.48
C LYS A 270 28.00 -6.76 0.93
N GLU A 271 28.66 -7.48 0.03
CA GLU A 271 29.96 -7.06 -0.52
C GLU A 271 29.77 -5.96 -1.55
N ARG A 272 28.80 -6.11 -2.46
CA ARG A 272 28.40 -5.07 -3.42
C ARG A 272 28.05 -3.75 -2.72
N TRP A 273 27.40 -3.82 -1.55
CA TRP A 273 26.89 -2.63 -0.86
C TRP A 273 27.79 -2.08 0.25
N ARG A 274 28.87 -2.79 0.66
CA ARG A 274 29.72 -2.43 1.82
C ARG A 274 30.29 -1.01 1.78
N ASN A 275 30.57 -0.51 0.57
CA ASN A 275 31.15 0.82 0.36
C ASN A 275 30.11 1.90 -0.01
N LYS A 276 28.86 1.49 -0.24
CA LYS A 276 27.76 2.39 -0.64
C LYS A 276 26.80 2.70 0.51
N LEU A 277 26.61 1.75 1.43
CA LEU A 277 25.74 1.88 2.59
C LEU A 277 26.47 1.52 3.87
N ASP A 278 26.23 2.28 4.93
CA ASP A 278 26.75 2.00 6.26
C ASP A 278 25.74 1.15 7.06
N PHE A 279 25.92 -0.17 7.03
CA PHE A 279 25.16 -1.11 7.85
C PHE A 279 26.02 -1.69 8.97
N CYS A 280 25.65 -1.39 10.24
CA CYS A 280 26.39 -1.86 11.42
C CYS A 280 26.18 -3.34 11.77
N SER A 281 25.18 -4.02 11.19
CA SER A 281 24.84 -5.39 11.57
C SER A 281 25.46 -6.42 10.62
N GLN A 282 25.90 -7.55 11.16
CA GLN A 282 26.23 -8.73 10.34
C GLN A 282 25.05 -9.17 9.46
N ARG A 283 23.81 -8.81 9.83
CA ARG A 283 22.60 -9.07 9.05
C ARG A 283 22.45 -8.16 7.82
N GLY A 284 23.16 -7.03 7.72
CA GLY A 284 23.02 -6.10 6.60
C GLY A 284 21.68 -5.36 6.58
N THR A 285 21.13 -5.08 7.77
CA THR A 285 19.80 -4.49 7.94
C THR A 285 19.72 -3.08 7.36
N ILE A 286 18.72 -2.84 6.51
CA ILE A 286 18.44 -1.55 5.91
C ILE A 286 17.52 -0.76 6.85
N LYS A 287 17.89 0.48 7.16
CA LYS A 287 17.12 1.40 7.98
C LYS A 287 16.54 2.50 7.11
N LYS A 288 15.53 3.22 7.62
CA LYS A 288 14.91 4.36 6.92
C LYS A 288 15.91 5.41 6.42
N LYS A 289 17.05 5.59 7.09
CA LYS A 289 18.13 6.50 6.68
C LYS A 289 18.83 6.11 5.37
N HIS A 290 18.72 4.85 4.93
CA HIS A 290 19.37 4.34 3.73
C HIS A 290 18.57 4.59 2.45
N TYR A 291 17.26 4.79 2.55
CA TYR A 291 16.45 5.17 1.39
C TYR A 291 16.87 6.54 0.87
N GLY A 292 16.94 6.65 -0.45
CA GLY A 292 17.44 7.81 -1.16
C GLY A 292 18.97 7.90 -1.24
N MET A 293 19.73 7.00 -0.61
CA MET A 293 21.20 6.98 -0.76
C MET A 293 21.64 6.37 -2.09
N LEU A 294 20.81 5.51 -2.67
CA LEU A 294 21.10 4.76 -3.89
C LEU A 294 20.27 5.30 -5.07
N PRO A 295 20.82 5.29 -6.29
CA PRO A 295 20.01 5.38 -7.50
C PRO A 295 18.89 4.34 -7.49
N PHE A 296 17.77 4.64 -8.15
CA PHE A 296 16.61 3.74 -8.15
C PHE A 296 16.93 2.31 -8.62
N ASP A 297 17.72 2.16 -9.69
CA ASP A 297 18.09 0.83 -10.22
C ASP A 297 18.94 0.00 -9.24
N ASP A 298 19.73 0.68 -8.41
CA ASP A 298 20.48 0.06 -7.32
C ASP A 298 19.54 -0.31 -6.16
N PHE A 299 18.57 0.57 -5.83
CA PHE A 299 17.58 0.34 -4.79
C PHE A 299 16.65 -0.85 -5.10
N ILE A 300 16.13 -0.94 -6.33
CA ILE A 300 15.18 -2.00 -6.69
C ILE A 300 15.82 -3.40 -6.67
N THR A 301 17.16 -3.46 -6.76
CA THR A 301 17.94 -4.71 -6.68
C THR A 301 18.65 -4.91 -5.33
N LEU A 302 18.28 -4.10 -4.33
CA LEU A 302 18.98 -4.05 -3.04
C LEU A 302 18.77 -5.33 -2.22
N GLU A 303 17.55 -5.85 -2.20
CA GLU A 303 17.13 -7.02 -1.41
C GLU A 303 17.05 -8.30 -2.24
N ILE A 304 16.91 -8.19 -3.56
CA ILE A 304 17.01 -9.30 -4.51
C ILE A 304 17.82 -8.86 -5.73
N PRO A 305 18.94 -9.56 -6.08
CA PRO A 305 19.83 -9.13 -7.16
C PRO A 305 19.22 -9.23 -8.57
N ARG A 306 18.20 -10.07 -8.75
CA ARG A 306 17.56 -10.35 -10.03
C ARG A 306 16.05 -10.40 -9.86
N PRO A 307 15.35 -9.25 -9.93
CA PRO A 307 13.90 -9.23 -9.88
C PRO A 307 13.30 -10.08 -11.00
N GLN A 308 12.15 -10.71 -10.74
CA GLN A 308 11.39 -11.39 -11.76
C GLN A 308 10.93 -10.37 -12.83
N TYR A 309 11.07 -10.73 -14.10
CA TYR A 309 10.56 -9.92 -15.19
C TYR A 309 9.03 -10.03 -15.31
N ILE A 310 8.34 -8.90 -15.42
CA ILE A 310 6.88 -8.84 -15.59
C ILE A 310 6.56 -8.41 -17.04
N PRO A 311 6.02 -9.32 -17.86
CA PRO A 311 5.78 -9.03 -19.27
C PRO A 311 4.57 -8.11 -19.47
N ASP A 312 4.68 -7.24 -20.48
CA ASP A 312 3.55 -6.49 -21.03
C ASP A 312 2.91 -7.25 -22.20
N THR A 313 1.90 -6.64 -22.81
CA THR A 313 1.19 -7.22 -23.96
C THR A 313 2.10 -7.45 -25.16
N SER A 314 3.04 -6.54 -25.43
CA SER A 314 3.98 -6.65 -26.54
C SER A 314 4.93 -7.83 -26.32
N ASP A 315 5.46 -7.99 -25.11
CA ASP A 315 6.33 -9.11 -24.76
C ASP A 315 5.63 -10.46 -24.96
N VAL A 316 4.37 -10.57 -24.51
CA VAL A 316 3.57 -11.77 -24.71
C VAL A 316 3.42 -12.09 -26.20
N THR A 317 3.12 -11.09 -27.03
CA THR A 317 3.02 -11.27 -28.48
C THR A 317 4.36 -11.67 -29.11
N ILE A 318 5.46 -11.05 -28.67
CA ILE A 318 6.81 -11.37 -29.17
C ILE A 318 7.18 -12.80 -28.81
N VAL A 319 7.03 -13.20 -27.54
CA VAL A 319 7.35 -14.55 -27.07
C VAL A 319 6.47 -15.58 -27.75
N GLN A 320 5.17 -15.31 -27.90
CA GLN A 320 4.28 -16.17 -28.68
C GLN A 320 4.76 -16.31 -30.13
N GLY A 321 5.13 -15.20 -30.78
CA GLY A 321 5.66 -15.21 -32.14
C GLY A 321 6.97 -15.99 -32.29
N ILE A 322 7.86 -15.91 -31.30
CA ILE A 322 9.10 -16.71 -31.25
C ILE A 322 8.75 -18.20 -31.11
N LEU A 323 7.89 -18.56 -30.16
CA LEU A 323 7.52 -19.96 -29.92
C LEU A 323 6.82 -20.59 -31.15
N LEU A 324 5.99 -19.82 -31.86
CA LEU A 324 5.31 -20.26 -33.09
C LEU A 324 6.27 -20.56 -34.25
N GLN A 325 7.53 -20.11 -34.21
CA GLN A 325 8.53 -20.50 -35.19
C GLN A 325 9.02 -21.95 -35.00
N TYR A 326 8.80 -22.52 -33.82
CA TYR A 326 9.35 -23.82 -33.42
C TYR A 326 8.30 -24.83 -32.97
N LEU A 327 7.09 -24.37 -32.62
CA LEU A 327 6.03 -25.20 -32.04
C LEU A 327 4.67 -24.94 -32.73
N PRO A 328 3.82 -25.97 -32.89
CA PRO A 328 2.41 -25.80 -33.21
C PRO A 328 1.69 -24.90 -32.21
N PHE A 329 0.67 -24.19 -32.66
CA PHE A 329 -0.07 -23.20 -31.88
C PHE A 329 -0.61 -23.75 -30.56
N GLU A 330 -1.12 -24.98 -30.55
CA GLU A 330 -1.66 -25.64 -29.36
C GLU A 330 -0.59 -25.85 -28.29
N LEU A 331 0.63 -26.23 -28.69
CA LEU A 331 1.76 -26.38 -27.77
C LEU A 331 2.25 -25.03 -27.26
N VAL A 332 2.21 -23.98 -28.09
CA VAL A 332 2.51 -22.61 -27.63
C VAL A 332 1.51 -22.18 -26.55
N LEU A 333 0.21 -22.39 -26.74
CA LEU A 333 -0.78 -22.06 -25.72
C LEU A 333 -0.54 -22.82 -24.41
N LEU A 334 -0.24 -24.12 -24.48
CA LEU A 334 0.06 -24.93 -23.30
C LEU A 334 1.33 -24.46 -22.57
N VAL A 335 2.38 -24.11 -23.32
CA VAL A 335 3.63 -23.59 -22.72
C VAL A 335 3.39 -22.23 -22.07
N MET A 336 2.72 -21.32 -22.77
CA MET A 336 2.42 -19.97 -22.26
C MET A 336 1.52 -20.04 -21.01
N GLU A 337 0.50 -20.89 -21.02
CA GLU A 337 -0.39 -21.12 -19.88
C GLU A 337 0.35 -21.80 -18.72
N GLY A 338 1.13 -22.85 -19.01
CA GLY A 338 1.93 -23.57 -18.01
C GLY A 338 2.99 -22.69 -17.34
N ALA A 339 3.58 -21.77 -18.09
CA ALA A 339 4.49 -20.75 -17.56
C ALA A 339 3.75 -19.56 -16.93
N ARG A 340 2.41 -19.51 -17.02
CA ARG A 340 1.58 -18.37 -16.64
C ARG A 340 2.08 -17.04 -17.26
N TYR A 341 2.61 -17.13 -18.48
CA TYR A 341 3.22 -16.02 -19.22
C TYR A 341 2.14 -15.18 -19.91
N LYS A 342 1.44 -14.40 -19.09
CA LYS A 342 0.41 -13.44 -19.51
C LYS A 342 0.83 -12.02 -19.18
N ALA A 343 0.29 -11.05 -19.90
CA ALA A 343 0.55 -9.64 -19.64
C ALA A 343 0.03 -9.31 -18.24
N LYS A 344 0.94 -8.91 -17.36
CA LYS A 344 0.63 -8.57 -15.96
C LYS A 344 1.04 -7.14 -15.61
N ARG A 345 1.77 -6.48 -16.49
CA ARG A 345 2.31 -5.15 -16.26
C ARG A 345 1.22 -4.09 -16.32
N SER A 346 1.10 -3.30 -15.25
CA SER A 346 0.18 -2.16 -15.16
C SER A 346 0.77 -0.89 -15.78
N LEU A 347 2.09 -0.71 -15.70
CA LEU A 347 2.77 0.47 -16.23
C LEU A 347 3.38 0.19 -17.62
N THR A 348 3.13 1.05 -18.59
CA THR A 348 3.81 1.00 -19.90
C THR A 348 5.32 1.18 -19.75
N ILE A 349 5.75 2.19 -18.98
CA ILE A 349 7.15 2.38 -18.59
C ILE A 349 7.36 1.77 -17.19
N PRO A 350 8.10 0.66 -17.06
CA PRO A 350 8.27 -0.01 -15.77
C PRO A 350 8.85 0.91 -14.70
N HIS A 351 8.32 0.80 -13.48
CA HIS A 351 8.79 1.49 -12.28
C HIS A 351 8.85 3.04 -12.37
N ASP A 352 8.20 3.65 -13.37
CA ASP A 352 8.10 5.10 -13.53
C ASP A 352 6.64 5.57 -13.56
N PRO A 353 5.92 5.54 -12.42
CA PRO A 353 4.51 5.90 -12.36
C PRO A 353 4.19 7.31 -12.89
N LEU A 354 5.13 8.25 -12.82
CA LEU A 354 4.92 9.64 -13.27
C LEU A 354 5.24 9.86 -14.75
N HIS A 355 5.73 8.84 -15.46
CA HIS A 355 5.97 8.94 -16.90
C HIS A 355 4.68 9.31 -17.66
N PRO A 356 4.71 10.21 -18.66
CA PRO A 356 3.50 10.62 -19.40
C PRO A 356 2.68 9.47 -19.99
N LEU A 357 3.34 8.40 -20.45
CA LEU A 357 2.66 7.19 -20.98
C LEU A 357 1.92 6.39 -19.91
N ASN A 358 2.31 6.51 -18.63
CA ASN A 358 1.68 5.81 -17.51
C ASN A 358 0.52 6.61 -16.89
N ARG A 359 0.19 7.76 -17.47
CA ARG A 359 -0.71 8.73 -16.87
C ARG A 359 -2.09 8.16 -16.52
N LYS A 360 -2.66 7.35 -17.42
CA LYS A 360 -3.97 6.73 -17.20
C LYS A 360 -3.93 5.76 -16.00
N ALA A 361 -2.94 4.87 -15.96
CA ALA A 361 -2.77 3.93 -14.86
C ALA A 361 -2.55 4.64 -13.53
N LEU A 362 -1.76 5.73 -13.52
CA LEU A 362 -1.55 6.57 -12.34
C LEU A 362 -2.87 7.18 -11.84
N ASP A 363 -3.69 7.73 -12.73
CA ASP A 363 -4.96 8.36 -12.36
C ASP A 363 -5.94 7.34 -11.76
N GLU A 364 -6.06 6.15 -12.35
CA GLU A 364 -6.87 5.05 -11.84
C GLU A 364 -6.37 4.57 -10.46
N TYR A 365 -5.06 4.46 -10.27
CA TYR A 365 -4.46 4.06 -9.00
C TYR A 365 -4.64 5.10 -7.89
N LEU A 366 -4.47 6.39 -8.20
CA LEU A 366 -4.68 7.47 -7.23
C LEU A 366 -6.14 7.57 -6.80
N GLU A 367 -7.08 7.40 -7.73
CA GLU A 367 -8.51 7.29 -7.42
C GLU A 367 -8.78 6.07 -6.54
N HIS A 368 -8.19 4.91 -6.86
CA HIS A 368 -8.35 3.70 -6.05
C HIS A 368 -7.82 3.88 -4.62
N CYS A 369 -6.64 4.49 -4.46
CA CYS A 369 -6.10 4.84 -3.14
C CYS A 369 -7.06 5.76 -2.38
N TRP A 370 -7.58 6.80 -3.04
CA TRP A 370 -8.56 7.71 -2.44
C TRP A 370 -9.83 6.98 -1.99
N GLN A 371 -10.36 6.08 -2.82
CA GLN A 371 -11.53 5.27 -2.47
C GLN A 371 -11.28 4.34 -1.28
N ILE A 372 -10.08 3.77 -1.14
CA ILE A 372 -9.70 3.01 0.07
C ILE A 372 -9.78 3.92 1.31
N LEU A 373 -9.25 5.14 1.26
CA LEU A 373 -9.34 6.09 2.38
C LEU A 373 -10.79 6.40 2.76
N VAL A 374 -11.64 6.66 1.74
CA VAL A 374 -13.08 6.91 1.92
C VAL A 374 -13.76 5.73 2.60
N ARG A 375 -13.51 4.51 2.14
CA ARG A 375 -14.12 3.28 2.66
C ARG A 375 -13.66 2.95 4.07
N CYS A 376 -12.37 3.09 4.35
CA CYS A 376 -11.83 2.95 5.70
C CYS A 376 -12.46 3.98 6.65
N ARG A 377 -12.59 5.25 6.24
CA ARG A 377 -13.26 6.26 7.06
C ARG A 377 -14.74 5.96 7.25
N MET A 378 -15.42 5.47 6.22
CA MET A 378 -16.82 5.07 6.30
C MET A 378 -17.03 3.99 7.36
N MET A 379 -16.21 2.93 7.34
CA MET A 379 -16.22 1.87 8.36
C MET A 379 -15.89 2.42 9.75
N ASP A 380 -14.84 3.23 9.86
CA ASP A 380 -14.41 3.87 11.11
C ASP A 380 -15.54 4.70 11.77
N LYS A 381 -16.39 5.37 10.98
CA LYS A 381 -17.55 6.12 11.49
C LYS A 381 -18.69 5.23 11.98
N GLU A 382 -18.84 4.01 11.45
CA GLU A 382 -19.82 3.06 11.97
C GLU A 382 -19.34 2.46 13.30
N ILE A 383 -18.02 2.27 13.45
CA ILE A 383 -17.40 1.72 14.66
C ILE A 383 -17.32 2.77 15.78
N ASP A 384 -16.82 3.97 15.47
CA ASP A 384 -16.66 5.07 16.40
C ASP A 384 -17.10 6.39 15.73
N PRO A 385 -18.41 6.74 15.83
CA PRO A 385 -18.95 7.94 15.19
C PRO A 385 -18.29 9.25 15.63
N TYR A 386 -17.66 9.27 16.81
CA TYR A 386 -17.05 10.45 17.41
C TYR A 386 -15.52 10.45 17.29
N GLY A 387 -14.91 9.33 16.89
CA GLY A 387 -13.48 9.17 16.67
C GLY A 387 -13.00 9.94 15.45
N SER A 388 -12.51 11.17 15.63
CA SER A 388 -11.87 11.94 14.56
C SER A 388 -10.34 11.79 14.59
N LYS A 389 -9.83 10.73 13.94
CA LYS A 389 -8.38 10.45 13.84
C LYS A 389 -7.73 10.91 12.53
N TRP A 390 -8.50 11.29 11.51
CA TRP A 390 -7.99 11.39 10.14
C TRP A 390 -7.08 12.59 9.87
N TYR A 391 -7.38 13.76 10.45
CA TYR A 391 -6.43 14.88 10.48
C TYR A 391 -5.06 14.46 11.05
N SER A 392 -5.07 13.70 12.14
CA SER A 392 -3.86 13.20 12.80
C SER A 392 -3.14 12.15 11.95
N ASN A 393 -3.87 11.27 11.26
CA ASN A 393 -3.32 10.28 10.34
C ASN A 393 -2.63 10.95 9.13
N ILE A 394 -3.25 11.96 8.52
CA ILE A 394 -2.67 12.76 7.44
C ILE A 394 -1.41 13.48 7.92
N SER A 395 -1.51 14.18 9.06
CA SER A 395 -0.36 14.88 9.66
C SER A 395 0.80 13.92 9.99
N TYR A 396 0.48 12.72 10.48
CA TYR A 396 1.48 11.69 10.78
C TYR A 396 2.13 11.16 9.50
N ALA A 397 1.35 10.84 8.45
CA ALA A 397 1.87 10.39 7.16
C ALA A 397 2.82 11.44 6.56
N MET A 398 2.45 12.72 6.58
CA MET A 398 3.30 13.80 6.09
C MET A 398 4.62 13.92 6.87
N ARG A 399 4.58 13.85 8.20
CA ARG A 399 5.81 13.84 9.03
C ARG A 399 6.68 12.62 8.76
N ARG A 400 6.08 11.46 8.55
CA ARG A 400 6.79 10.20 8.27
C ARG A 400 7.51 10.24 6.92
N LEU A 401 6.88 10.80 5.89
CA LEU A 401 7.38 10.79 4.51
C LEU A 401 8.43 11.88 4.22
N TRP A 402 8.31 13.05 4.87
CA TRP A 402 9.16 14.22 4.59
C TRP A 402 9.93 14.76 5.81
N GLU A 403 9.87 14.06 6.95
CA GLU A 403 10.62 14.39 8.18
C GLU A 403 10.49 15.84 8.65
N PHE A 404 9.29 16.43 8.54
CA PHE A 404 9.01 17.74 9.11
C PHE A 404 9.30 17.73 10.63
N ARG A 405 10.45 18.28 11.05
CA ARG A 405 10.86 18.37 12.47
C ARG A 405 10.14 19.52 13.17
N GLU A 406 9.76 19.30 14.44
CA GLU A 406 9.37 20.42 15.31
C GLU A 406 10.61 21.26 15.68
N PRO A 407 10.50 22.59 15.79
CA PRO A 407 11.55 23.36 16.44
C PRO A 407 11.67 22.88 17.88
N GLN A 408 12.89 22.53 18.31
CA GLN A 408 13.18 22.37 19.74
C GLN A 408 12.78 23.68 20.43
N ARG A 409 11.97 23.58 21.49
CA ARG A 409 11.67 24.74 22.35
C ARG A 409 13.02 25.26 22.86
N ALA A 410 13.38 26.47 22.42
CA ALA A 410 14.51 27.21 22.95
C ALA A 410 14.21 27.65 24.39
#